data_AF-A0A3C1KNL3-F1
#
_entry.id   AF-A0A3C1KNL3-F1
#
_cell.length_a   1.000
_cell.length_b   1.000
_cell.length_c   1.000
_cell.angle_alpha   90.00
_cell.angle_beta   90.00
_cell.angle_gamma   90.00
#
_symmetry.space_group_name_H-M   'P 1'
#
loop_
_entity.id
_entity.type
_entity.pdbx_description
1 polymer ?
#
loop_
_entity_poly.entity_id
_entity_poly.type
_entity_poly.pdbx_seq_one_letter_code
_entity_poly.pdbx_strand_id
1 'polypeptide(L)'
;VHRRDSLRAEKVLQDRLFKRAEEGKVRLLWNHTLDEVLGDSSGVTGMRVRSTGDGATSDHDLAGVFIAIGHKPNTDIFQGQLDM
;
A
#
# COMPACT_ATOMS: atom_id res chain seq x y z
N VAL A 1 -3.41 -1.82 -2.74
CA VAL A 1 -4.18 -0.94 -1.83
C VAL A 1 -3.58 0.45 -1.88
N HIS A 2 -4.40 1.50 -2.04
CA HIS A 2 -3.94 2.88 -2.03
C HIS A 2 -4.91 3.76 -1.24
N ARG A 3 -4.35 4.67 -0.43
CA ARG A 3 -5.10 5.53 0.51
C ARG A 3 -5.85 6.71 -0.13
N ARG A 4 -5.73 6.88 -1.45
CA ARG A 4 -6.39 7.94 -2.23
C ARG A 4 -6.99 7.34 -3.49
N ASP A 5 -7.61 8.17 -4.30
CA ASP A 5 -8.20 7.86 -5.60
C ASP A 5 -7.22 8.04 -6.78
N SER A 6 -5.98 8.45 -6.51
CA SER A 6 -5.01 8.84 -7.53
C SER A 6 -3.56 8.50 -7.14
N LEU A 7 -2.75 8.12 -8.13
CA LEU A 7 -1.33 7.80 -7.96
C LEU A 7 -0.43 9.01 -8.23
N ARG A 8 0.70 9.06 -7.51
CA ARG A 8 1.80 10.03 -7.76
C ARG A 8 2.89 9.48 -8.69
N ALA A 9 2.75 8.25 -9.17
CA ALA A 9 3.71 7.64 -10.09
C ALA A 9 3.71 8.36 -11.45
N GLU A 10 4.75 8.15 -12.25
CA GLU A 10 4.79 8.63 -13.64
C GLU A 10 3.63 8.07 -14.47
N LYS A 11 3.14 8.85 -15.44
CA LYS A 11 1.96 8.49 -16.25
C LYS A 11 2.11 7.14 -16.95
N VAL A 12 3.26 6.89 -17.58
CA VAL A 12 3.54 5.62 -18.27
C VAL A 12 3.45 4.40 -17.33
N LEU A 13 3.78 4.56 -16.05
CA LEU A 13 3.67 3.49 -15.06
C LEU A 13 2.22 3.27 -14.62
N GLN A 14 1.45 4.36 -14.49
CA GLN A 14 0.01 4.28 -14.23
C GLN A 14 -0.70 3.54 -15.37
N ASP A 15 -0.40 3.88 -16.63
CA ASP A 15 -1.01 3.25 -17.81
C ASP A 15 -0.73 1.74 -17.85
N ARG A 16 0.52 1.34 -17.56
CA ARG A 16 0.90 -0.08 -17.46
C ARG A 16 0.12 -0.78 -16.35
N LEU A 17 -0.04 -0.15 -15.19
CA LEU A 17 -0.77 -0.72 -14.07
C LEU A 17 -2.27 -0.88 -14.39
N PHE A 18 -2.89 0.14 -14.99
CA PHE A 18 -4.31 0.13 -15.36
C PHE A 18 -4.60 -0.92 -16.43
N LYS A 19 -3.73 -1.07 -17.44
CA LYS A 19 -3.83 -2.17 -18.40
C LYS A 19 -3.83 -3.54 -17.72
N ARG A 20 -2.95 -3.76 -16.74
CA ARG A 20 -2.93 -5.03 -15.97
C ARG A 20 -4.20 -5.22 -15.12
N ALA A 21 -4.84 -4.13 -14.71
CA ALA A 21 -6.12 -4.20 -14.00
C ALA A 21 -7.27 -4.56 -14.94
N GLU A 22 -7.30 -3.99 -16.14
CA GLU A 22 -8.26 -4.36 -17.21
C GLU A 22 -8.10 -5.83 -17.64
N GLU A 23 -6.87 -6.34 -17.71
CA GLU A 23 -6.57 -7.76 -17.96
C GLU A 23 -6.94 -8.68 -16.77
N GLY A 24 -7.43 -8.12 -15.65
CA GLY A 24 -7.80 -8.87 -14.46
C GLY A 24 -6.63 -9.43 -13.66
N LYS A 25 -5.39 -9.00 -13.93
CA LYS A 25 -4.18 -9.44 -13.22
C LYS A 25 -3.91 -8.65 -11.93
N VAL A 26 -4.48 -7.45 -11.83
CA VAL A 26 -4.33 -6.57 -10.67
C VAL A 26 -5.70 -6.05 -10.25
N ARG A 27 -6.01 -6.12 -8.95
CA ARG A 27 -7.15 -5.42 -8.37
C ARG A 27 -6.67 -4.17 -7.65
N LEU A 28 -7.16 -3.02 -8.09
CA LEU A 28 -6.90 -1.74 -7.41
C LEU A 28 -7.97 -1.52 -6.34
N LEU A 29 -7.51 -1.25 -5.13
CA LEU A 29 -8.36 -0.85 -4.02
C LEU A 29 -7.97 0.57 -3.61
N TRP A 30 -8.76 1.53 -4.10
CA TRP A 30 -8.60 2.97 -3.87
C TRP A 30 -9.27 3.43 -2.59
N ASN A 31 -8.84 4.54 -2.02
CA ASN A 31 -9.41 5.09 -0.77
C ASN A 31 -9.42 4.07 0.39
N HIS A 32 -8.38 3.25 0.49
CA HIS A 32 -8.22 2.28 1.57
C HIS A 32 -6.82 2.31 2.15
N THR A 33 -6.72 2.04 3.44
CA THR A 33 -5.47 1.83 4.18
C THR A 33 -5.40 0.39 4.66
N LEU A 34 -4.19 -0.12 4.85
CA LEU A 34 -3.98 -1.38 5.55
C LEU A 34 -4.27 -1.14 7.04
N ASP A 35 -5.21 -1.87 7.60
CA ASP A 35 -5.62 -1.78 9.01
C ASP A 35 -4.88 -2.83 9.86
N GLU A 36 -4.82 -4.06 9.36
CA GLU A 36 -4.17 -5.18 10.04
C GLU A 36 -3.58 -6.18 9.02
N VAL A 37 -2.41 -6.75 9.32
CA VAL A 37 -1.91 -7.93 8.62
C VAL A 37 -2.39 -9.14 9.39
N LEU A 38 -3.17 -10.01 8.73
CA LEU A 38 -3.74 -11.21 9.34
C LEU A 38 -2.79 -12.39 9.10
N GLY A 39 -2.63 -13.24 10.11
CA GLY A 39 -1.71 -14.36 10.03
C GLY A 39 -1.77 -15.28 11.24
N ASP A 40 -1.05 -16.38 11.14
CA ASP A 40 -0.85 -17.36 12.21
C ASP A 40 0.63 -17.75 12.30
N SER A 41 0.95 -18.85 12.99
CA SER A 41 2.34 -19.34 13.14
C SER A 41 3.04 -19.68 11.82
N SER A 42 2.31 -19.85 10.72
CA SER A 42 2.84 -20.11 9.38
C SER A 42 3.15 -18.83 8.59
N GLY A 43 2.72 -17.68 9.09
CA GLY A 43 2.93 -16.37 8.44
C GLY A 43 1.62 -15.70 8.03
N VAL A 44 1.67 -14.90 6.97
CA VAL A 44 0.55 -14.09 6.48
C VAL A 44 -0.51 -14.98 5.83
N THR A 45 -1.75 -14.84 6.28
CA THR A 45 -2.94 -15.51 5.69
C THR A 45 -3.92 -14.51 5.08
N GLY A 46 -3.78 -13.22 5.39
CA GLY A 46 -4.59 -12.18 4.77
C GLY A 46 -4.22 -10.77 5.20
N MET A 47 -5.08 -9.83 4.84
CA MET A 47 -5.03 -8.46 5.31
C MET A 47 -6.43 -7.93 5.59
N ARG A 48 -6.57 -7.10 6.63
CA ARG A 48 -7.71 -6.22 6.80
C ARG A 48 -7.39 -4.86 6.23
N VAL A 49 -8.31 -4.32 5.44
CA VAL A 49 -8.25 -2.96 4.91
C VAL A 49 -9.37 -2.13 5.50
N ARG A 50 -9.11 -0.83 5.66
CA ARG A 50 -10.08 0.16 6.13
C ARG A 50 -10.28 1.24 5.07
N SER A 51 -11.53 1.48 4.71
CA SER A 51 -11.94 2.60 3.85
C SER A 51 -11.60 3.93 4.53
N THR A 52 -11.00 4.86 3.77
CA THR A 52 -10.67 6.21 4.25
C THR A 52 -11.86 7.16 4.17
N GLY A 53 -12.98 6.74 3.59
CA GLY A 53 -14.19 7.56 3.47
C GLY A 53 -15.14 7.40 4.67
N ASP A 54 -15.48 6.16 4.99
CA ASP A 54 -16.50 5.80 5.99
C ASP A 54 -15.94 4.94 7.14
N GLY A 55 -14.67 4.54 7.08
CA GLY A 55 -14.02 3.72 8.11
C GLY A 55 -14.42 2.24 8.07
N ALA A 56 -15.25 1.80 7.11
CA ALA A 56 -15.65 0.41 6.95
C ALA A 56 -14.43 -0.49 6.70
N THR A 57 -14.45 -1.72 7.21
CA THR A 57 -13.35 -2.67 7.08
C THR A 57 -13.76 -3.91 6.30
N SER A 58 -12.80 -4.49 5.58
CA SER A 58 -12.98 -5.77 4.90
C SER A 58 -11.69 -6.58 4.94
N ASP A 59 -11.83 -7.91 5.01
CA ASP A 59 -10.70 -8.84 5.06
C ASP A 59 -10.48 -9.44 3.66
N HIS A 60 -9.22 -9.68 3.31
CA HIS A 60 -8.80 -10.26 2.03
C HIS A 60 -7.78 -11.38 2.28
N ASP A 61 -8.09 -12.58 1.79
CA ASP A 61 -7.18 -13.73 1.86
C ASP A 61 -6.03 -13.56 0.87
N LEU A 62 -4.81 -13.66 1.38
CA LEU A 62 -3.57 -13.56 0.60
C LEU A 62 -2.39 -14.12 1.39
N ALA A 63 -1.37 -14.60 0.69
CA ALA A 63 -0.20 -15.20 1.34
C ALA A 63 0.92 -14.20 1.68
N GLY A 64 0.77 -12.92 1.34
CA GLY A 64 1.84 -11.95 1.55
C GLY A 64 1.45 -10.50 1.31
N VAL A 65 2.00 -9.61 2.15
CA VAL A 65 1.82 -8.15 2.09
C VAL A 65 3.17 -7.49 1.86
N PHE A 66 3.28 -6.70 0.78
CA PHE A 66 4.48 -5.94 0.45
C PHE A 66 4.25 -4.45 0.73
N ILE A 67 5.07 -3.86 1.60
CA ILE A 67 4.93 -2.46 2.03
C ILE A 67 5.80 -1.56 1.15
N ALA A 68 5.16 -0.73 0.33
CA ALA A 68 5.81 0.21 -0.59
C ALA A 68 5.32 1.66 -0.38
N ILE A 69 5.66 2.24 0.78
CA ILE A 69 5.16 3.57 1.22
C ILE A 69 6.21 4.69 1.19
N GLY A 70 7.36 4.43 0.56
CA GLY A 70 8.51 5.32 0.54
C GLY A 70 9.62 4.86 1.47
N HIS A 71 10.70 5.65 1.52
CA HIS A 71 11.87 5.36 2.33
C HIS A 71 12.12 6.53 3.29
N LYS A 72 12.53 6.22 4.51
CA LYS A 72 13.11 7.21 5.42
C LYS A 72 14.61 7.26 5.16
N PRO A 73 15.19 8.41 4.79
CA PRO A 73 16.64 8.55 4.69
C PRO A 73 17.31 8.27 6.06
N ASN A 74 18.45 7.59 6.05
CA ASN A 74 19.19 7.22 7.26
C ASN A 74 20.06 8.38 7.79
N THR A 75 19.46 9.54 8.02
CA THR A 75 20.15 10.77 8.43
C THR A 75 19.90 11.18 9.88
N ASP A 76 19.25 10.31 10.67
CA ASP A 76 18.84 10.63 12.05
C ASP A 76 20.01 11.08 12.95
N ILE A 77 21.19 10.47 12.79
CA ILE A 77 22.39 10.80 13.59
C ILE A 77 22.95 12.21 13.32
N PHE A 78 22.56 12.85 12.22
CA PHE A 78 23.04 14.17 11.81
C PHE A 78 22.03 15.30 12.09
N GLN A 79 20.89 14.98 12.69
CA GLN A 79 19.88 15.99 13.03
C GLN A 79 20.48 17.08 13.92
N GLY A 80 20.34 18.34 13.50
CA GLY A 80 20.86 19.51 14.21
C GLY A 80 22.39 19.70 14.12
N GLN A 81 23.11 18.86 13.37
CA GLN A 81 24.56 18.93 13.20
C GLN A 81 24.99 19.40 11.81
N LEU A 82 24.13 19.21 10.81
CA LEU A 82 24.33 19.66 9.43
C LEU A 82 23.13 20.51 9.01
N ASP A 83 23.38 21.58 8.25
CA ASP A 83 22.33 22.25 7.51
C ASP A 83 21.83 21.27 6.43
N MET A 84 20.57 20.86 6.53
CA MET A 84 19.90 19.94 5.61
C MET A 84 18.89 20.66 4.72
#